data_AF-A0A1X7KJ77-F1
#
_entry.id   AF-A0A1X7KJ77-F1
#
_cell.length_a   1.000
_cell.length_b   1.000
_cell.length_c   1.000
_cell.angle_alpha   90.00
_cell.angle_beta   90.00
_cell.angle_gamma   90.00
#
_symmetry.space_group_name_H-M   'P 1'
#
loop_
_entity.id
_entity.type
_entity.pdbx_description
1 polymer ?
#
loop_
_entity_poly.entity_id
_entity_poly.type
_entity_poly.pdbx_seq_one_letter_code
_entity_poly.pdbx_strand_id
1 'polypeptide(L)'
;MKNGNLAIRVKELRKRNGLSQEVLTENSGLSLRTIQRIENGETQPTGDTLKRIAKALNVTPNELVDWTIMEDKGFLKALNLSALTFLFFPVLGILVPLIMWISKKDKLKDLNKIGRDIINFEITWTVLLFLGFLLNAVYMAYYWETNGVVSASSILSSVRFNMFFLIFMYLFNLVFVIFNTVLIAKDKEVRYFPKINFIRK
;
A
#
# COMPACT_ATOMS: atom_id res chain seq x y z
N MET A 1 17.30 -19.31 -0.19
CA MET A 1 16.01 -18.58 -0.30
C MET A 1 14.89 -19.17 0.57
N LYS A 2 14.80 -20.49 0.81
CA LYS A 2 13.80 -21.08 1.75
C LYS A 2 13.92 -20.59 3.21
N ASN A 3 15.13 -20.35 3.71
CA ASN A 3 15.38 -20.08 5.14
C ASN A 3 14.83 -18.72 5.62
N GLY A 4 14.87 -17.69 4.77
CA GLY A 4 14.39 -16.36 5.12
C GLY A 4 12.87 -16.31 5.27
N ASN A 5 12.13 -17.12 4.50
CA ASN A 5 10.68 -17.14 4.57
C ASN A 5 10.20 -17.71 5.91
N LEU A 6 10.78 -18.83 6.37
CA LEU A 6 10.44 -19.41 7.68
C LEU A 6 10.73 -18.43 8.83
N ALA A 7 11.89 -17.76 8.80
CA ALA A 7 12.28 -16.79 9.82
C ALA A 7 11.28 -15.63 9.93
N ILE A 8 10.89 -15.06 8.79
CA ILE A 8 9.88 -13.99 8.72
C ILE A 8 8.54 -14.49 9.24
N ARG A 9 8.13 -15.71 8.86
CA ARG A 9 6.85 -16.29 9.28
C ARG A 9 6.74 -16.50 10.79
N VAL A 10 7.78 -17.07 11.39
CA VAL A 10 7.83 -17.30 12.85
C VAL A 10 7.67 -15.96 13.57
N LYS A 11 8.41 -14.93 13.13
CA LYS A 11 8.36 -13.59 13.71
C LYS A 11 7.00 -12.91 13.52
N GLU A 12 6.38 -13.08 12.35
CA GLU A 12 5.05 -12.53 12.03
C GLU A 12 3.96 -13.15 12.91
N LEU A 13 3.91 -14.49 12.98
CA LEU A 13 2.94 -15.22 13.80
C LEU A 13 3.10 -14.89 15.28
N ARG A 14 4.34 -14.79 15.77
CA ARG A 14 4.61 -14.38 17.15
C ARG A 14 3.99 -13.01 17.46
N LYS A 15 4.21 -12.03 16.57
CA LYS A 15 3.65 -10.67 16.73
C LYS A 15 2.13 -10.66 16.64
N ARG A 16 1.54 -11.41 15.70
CA ARG A 16 0.08 -11.53 15.56
C ARG A 16 -0.58 -12.12 16.80
N ASN A 17 0.09 -13.07 17.46
CA ASN A 17 -0.36 -13.66 18.72
C ASN A 17 -0.05 -12.79 19.95
N GLY A 18 0.52 -11.59 19.76
CA GLY A 18 0.86 -10.68 20.87
C GLY A 18 1.98 -11.18 21.78
N LEU A 19 2.79 -12.14 21.33
CA LEU A 19 3.82 -12.77 22.15
C LEU A 19 5.15 -12.01 22.08
N SER A 20 5.83 -11.83 23.22
CA SER A 20 7.23 -11.42 23.23
C SER A 20 8.15 -12.60 22.85
N GLN A 21 9.44 -12.36 22.60
CA GLN A 21 10.37 -13.46 22.33
C GLN A 21 10.55 -14.36 23.55
N GLU A 22 10.47 -13.79 24.75
CA GLU A 22 10.51 -14.47 26.04
C GLU A 22 9.27 -15.35 26.25
N VAL A 23 8.08 -14.86 25.92
CA VAL A 23 6.86 -15.67 26.01
C VAL A 23 6.88 -16.83 24.99
N LEU A 24 7.39 -16.59 23.77
CA LEU A 24 7.55 -17.67 22.80
C LEU A 24 8.60 -18.71 23.26
N THR A 25 9.66 -18.26 23.91
CA THR A 25 10.69 -19.11 24.55
C THR A 25 10.05 -20.02 25.58
N GLU A 26 9.26 -19.48 26.50
CA GLU A 26 8.54 -20.22 27.53
C GLU A 26 7.58 -21.25 26.90
N ASN A 27 6.72 -20.81 25.97
CA ASN A 27 5.71 -21.66 25.36
C ASN A 27 6.29 -22.79 24.47
N SER A 28 7.44 -22.54 23.83
CA SER A 28 8.11 -23.54 22.98
C SER A 28 9.12 -24.39 23.76
N GLY A 29 9.57 -23.93 24.94
CA GLY A 29 10.66 -24.49 25.74
C GLY A 29 12.06 -24.36 25.09
N LEU A 30 12.20 -23.52 24.06
CA LEU A 30 13.48 -23.27 23.38
C LEU A 30 14.20 -22.11 24.07
N SER A 31 15.53 -22.02 23.95
CA SER A 31 16.24 -20.86 24.50
C SER A 31 15.93 -19.57 23.73
N LEU A 32 16.01 -18.42 24.40
CA LEU A 32 15.83 -17.11 23.77
C LEU A 32 16.78 -16.91 22.59
N ARG A 33 18.03 -17.35 22.75
CA ARG A 33 19.06 -17.31 21.69
C ARG A 33 18.64 -18.16 20.49
N THR A 34 18.04 -19.33 20.72
CA THR A 34 17.53 -20.18 19.63
C THR A 34 16.40 -19.47 18.86
N ILE A 35 15.42 -18.90 19.57
CA ILE A 35 14.33 -18.15 18.94
C ILE A 35 14.86 -16.96 18.13
N GLN A 36 15.79 -16.18 18.68
CA GLN A 36 16.39 -15.05 17.97
C GLN A 36 17.12 -15.46 16.70
N ARG A 37 17.96 -16.51 16.77
CA ARG A 37 18.69 -17.03 15.60
C ARG A 37 17.74 -17.53 14.52
N ILE A 38 16.62 -18.15 14.90
CA ILE A 38 15.59 -18.59 13.95
C ILE A 38 14.86 -17.39 13.33
N GLU A 39 14.41 -16.41 14.13
CA GLU A 39 13.73 -15.20 13.64
C GLU A 39 14.62 -14.31 12.76
N ASN A 40 15.94 -14.37 12.95
CA ASN A 40 16.93 -13.67 12.13
C ASN A 40 17.38 -14.48 10.91
N GLY A 41 16.97 -15.75 10.78
CA GLY A 41 17.37 -16.64 9.69
C GLY A 41 18.81 -17.16 9.78
N GLU A 42 19.46 -17.01 10.94
CA GLU A 42 20.83 -17.47 11.21
C GLU A 42 20.92 -18.98 11.41
N THR A 43 19.81 -19.66 11.73
CA THR A 43 19.78 -21.12 11.94
C THR A 43 18.45 -21.68 11.50
N GLN A 44 18.48 -22.84 10.81
CA GLN A 44 17.27 -23.59 10.50
C GLN A 44 16.84 -24.44 11.70
N PRO A 45 15.56 -24.39 12.11
CA PRO A 45 15.05 -25.27 13.14
C PRO A 45 15.02 -26.72 12.64
N THR A 46 15.40 -27.66 13.51
CA THR A 46 15.17 -29.10 13.27
C THR A 46 13.68 -29.41 13.24
N GLY A 47 13.29 -30.60 12.75
CA GLY A 47 11.88 -31.02 12.71
C GLY A 47 11.18 -30.97 14.08
N ASP A 48 11.90 -31.30 15.16
CA ASP A 48 11.39 -31.16 16.53
C ASP A 48 11.23 -29.69 16.95
N THR A 49 12.27 -28.87 16.72
CA THR A 49 12.24 -27.43 17.00
C THR A 49 11.09 -26.76 16.28
N LEU A 50 10.86 -27.10 15.01
CA LEU A 50 9.77 -26.60 14.19
C LEU A 50 8.41 -27.00 14.77
N LYS A 51 8.22 -28.26 15.18
CA LYS A 51 6.99 -28.72 15.83
C LYS A 51 6.68 -27.95 17.11
N ARG A 52 7.70 -27.68 17.92
CA ARG A 52 7.57 -26.94 19.18
C ARG A 52 7.18 -25.48 18.95
N ILE A 53 7.81 -24.82 17.97
CA ILE A 53 7.44 -23.46 17.56
C ILE A 53 6.02 -23.42 16.99
N ALA A 54 5.67 -24.38 16.12
CA ALA A 54 4.33 -24.50 15.56
C ALA A 54 3.26 -24.62 16.64
N LYS A 55 3.48 -25.51 17.61
CA LYS A 55 2.61 -25.69 18.77
C LYS A 55 2.47 -24.42 19.59
N ALA A 56 3.58 -23.73 19.89
CA ALA A 56 3.56 -22.49 20.66
C ALA A 56 2.85 -21.33 19.93
N LEU A 57 2.80 -21.38 18.60
CA LEU A 57 2.14 -20.39 17.74
C LEU A 57 0.71 -20.79 17.34
N ASN A 58 0.20 -21.93 17.80
CA ASN A 58 -1.11 -22.50 17.43
C ASN A 58 -1.28 -22.68 15.90
N VAL A 59 -0.24 -23.15 15.23
CA VAL A 59 -0.26 -23.49 13.80
C VAL A 59 0.31 -24.90 13.58
N THR A 60 0.10 -25.47 12.40
CA THR A 60 0.75 -26.75 12.06
C THR A 60 2.19 -26.53 11.57
N PRO A 61 3.09 -27.53 11.71
CA PRO A 61 4.44 -27.44 11.16
C PRO A 61 4.45 -27.20 9.65
N ASN A 62 3.48 -27.77 8.92
CA ASN A 62 3.33 -27.54 7.49
C ASN A 62 2.94 -26.10 7.19
N GLU A 63 2.02 -25.49 7.94
CA GLU A 63 1.67 -24.06 7.77
C GLU A 63 2.86 -23.09 8.01
N LEU A 64 3.85 -23.51 8.81
CA LEU A 64 5.09 -22.75 9.01
C LEU A 64 6.06 -22.90 7.84
N VAL A 65 6.16 -24.09 7.24
CA VAL A 65 7.14 -24.41 6.18
C VAL A 65 6.61 -24.13 4.79
N ASP A 66 5.33 -24.44 4.55
CA ASP A 66 4.58 -24.11 3.33
C ASP A 66 4.09 -22.66 3.33
N TRP A 67 4.56 -21.84 4.29
CA TRP A 67 4.54 -20.39 4.14
C TRP A 67 5.49 -19.96 3.02
N THR A 68 5.04 -20.24 1.81
CA THR A 68 5.45 -19.47 0.66
C THR A 68 4.87 -18.09 0.89
N ILE A 69 5.73 -17.07 0.90
CA ILE A 69 5.28 -15.73 0.54
C ILE A 69 4.66 -15.91 -0.83
N MET A 70 3.32 -15.97 -0.90
CA MET A 70 2.65 -16.07 -2.18
C MET A 70 3.07 -14.84 -2.96
N GLU A 71 3.84 -15.00 -4.02
CA GLU A 71 3.96 -13.96 -5.04
C GLU A 71 2.63 -13.94 -5.81
N ASP A 72 1.57 -13.50 -5.13
CA ASP A 72 0.25 -13.32 -5.73
C ASP A 72 0.28 -12.02 -6.54
N LYS A 73 0.95 -12.09 -7.70
CA LYS A 73 0.99 -11.00 -8.68
C LYS A 73 -0.42 -10.61 -9.13
N GLY A 74 -1.36 -11.55 -9.10
CA GLY A 74 -2.78 -11.28 -9.32
C GLY A 74 -3.30 -10.26 -8.32
N PHE A 75 -3.07 -10.51 -7.03
CA PHE A 75 -3.43 -9.59 -5.97
C PHE A 75 -2.69 -8.25 -6.04
N LEU A 76 -1.37 -8.24 -6.32
CA LEU A 76 -0.62 -6.98 -6.44
C LEU A 76 -1.14 -6.11 -7.58
N LYS A 77 -1.44 -6.72 -8.73
CA LYS A 77 -2.09 -6.02 -9.86
C LYS A 77 -3.49 -5.54 -9.48
N ALA A 78 -4.29 -6.38 -8.82
CA ALA A 78 -5.64 -6.02 -8.39
C ALA A 78 -5.62 -4.86 -7.39
N LEU A 79 -4.67 -4.84 -6.46
CA LEU A 79 -4.45 -3.72 -5.54
C LEU A 79 -4.13 -2.43 -6.31
N ASN A 80 -3.21 -2.49 -7.27
CA ASN A 80 -2.84 -1.34 -8.09
C ASN A 80 -4.04 -0.84 -8.93
N LEU A 81 -4.77 -1.75 -9.58
CA LEU A 81 -5.94 -1.43 -10.37
C LEU A 81 -7.13 -0.95 -9.54
N SER A 82 -7.20 -1.32 -8.26
CA SER A 82 -8.28 -0.84 -7.37
C SER A 82 -8.25 0.68 -7.17
N ALA A 83 -7.11 1.33 -7.44
CA ALA A 83 -7.01 2.79 -7.48
C ALA A 83 -7.92 3.40 -8.56
N LEU A 84 -8.22 2.69 -9.65
CA LEU A 84 -9.13 3.14 -10.72
C LEU A 84 -10.56 3.46 -10.25
N THR A 85 -10.92 3.10 -9.02
CA THR A 85 -12.17 3.54 -8.40
C THR A 85 -12.26 5.06 -8.25
N PHE A 86 -11.15 5.80 -8.39
CA PHE A 86 -11.15 7.27 -8.53
C PHE A 86 -12.05 7.76 -9.67
N LEU A 87 -12.27 6.94 -10.70
CA LEU A 87 -13.13 7.27 -11.84
C LEU A 87 -14.59 7.50 -11.43
N PHE A 88 -15.07 6.79 -10.40
CA PHE A 88 -16.38 7.02 -9.82
C PHE A 88 -16.35 8.22 -8.85
N PHE A 89 -15.32 8.27 -8.01
CA PHE A 89 -15.13 9.36 -7.06
C PHE A 89 -13.66 9.41 -6.58
N PRO A 90 -12.98 10.58 -6.60
CA PRO A 90 -11.54 10.68 -6.31
C PRO A 90 -11.09 9.96 -5.03
N VAL A 91 -11.88 10.10 -3.94
CA VAL A 91 -11.54 9.51 -2.63
C VAL A 91 -11.60 7.98 -2.64
N LEU A 92 -12.41 7.37 -3.50
CA LEU A 92 -12.47 5.91 -3.60
C LEU A 92 -11.13 5.32 -4.08
N GLY A 93 -10.41 6.06 -4.92
CA GLY A 93 -9.05 5.70 -5.36
C GLY A 93 -8.06 5.56 -4.19
N ILE A 94 -8.33 6.17 -3.04
CA ILE A 94 -7.56 5.99 -1.80
C ILE A 94 -8.15 4.86 -0.96
N LEU A 95 -9.47 4.89 -0.73
CA LEU A 95 -10.14 4.00 0.23
C LEU A 95 -10.05 2.53 -0.18
N VAL A 96 -10.30 2.21 -1.44
CA VAL A 96 -10.35 0.80 -1.90
C VAL A 96 -8.97 0.14 -1.82
N PRO A 97 -7.88 0.73 -2.36
CA PRO A 97 -6.55 0.17 -2.17
C PRO A 97 -6.13 0.12 -0.70
N LEU A 98 -6.57 1.07 0.15
CA LEU A 98 -6.22 1.09 1.57
C LEU A 98 -6.81 -0.12 2.30
N ILE A 99 -8.09 -0.41 2.05
CA ILE A 99 -8.79 -1.59 2.61
C ILE A 99 -8.09 -2.87 2.14
N MET A 100 -7.81 -2.99 0.83
CA MET A 100 -7.12 -4.16 0.27
C MET A 100 -5.72 -4.33 0.88
N TRP A 101 -4.97 -3.25 1.01
CA TRP A 101 -3.63 -3.26 1.60
C TRP A 101 -3.68 -3.72 3.06
N ILE A 102 -4.50 -3.09 3.91
CA ILE A 102 -4.58 -3.42 5.35
C ILE A 102 -4.99 -4.89 5.57
N SER A 103 -5.89 -5.43 4.74
CA SER A 103 -6.37 -6.82 4.83
C SER A 103 -5.26 -7.88 4.67
N LYS A 104 -4.22 -7.59 3.88
CA LYS A 104 -3.15 -8.56 3.57
C LYS A 104 -1.73 -8.06 3.87
N LYS A 105 -1.53 -6.86 4.46
CA LYS A 105 -0.25 -6.15 4.54
C LYS A 105 0.96 -6.97 5.05
N ASP A 106 0.73 -7.94 5.94
CA ASP A 106 1.82 -8.75 6.53
C ASP A 106 2.04 -10.10 5.81
N LYS A 107 1.22 -10.44 4.80
CA LYS A 107 1.18 -11.77 4.17
C LYS A 107 1.95 -11.88 2.85
N LEU A 108 2.26 -10.76 2.19
CA LEU A 108 2.80 -10.75 0.82
C LEU A 108 4.09 -9.94 0.73
N LYS A 109 5.06 -10.46 -0.07
CA LYS A 109 6.27 -9.73 -0.45
C LYS A 109 5.87 -8.45 -1.15
N ASP A 110 6.59 -7.36 -0.89
CA ASP A 110 6.46 -6.08 -1.59
C ASP A 110 5.12 -5.34 -1.45
N LEU A 111 4.08 -6.00 -0.93
CA LEU A 111 2.75 -5.42 -0.70
C LEU A 111 2.83 -4.15 0.16
N ASN A 112 3.63 -4.15 1.23
CA ASN A 112 3.80 -2.96 2.06
C ASN A 112 4.44 -1.78 1.33
N LYS A 113 5.36 -2.05 0.38
CA LYS A 113 5.96 -0.99 -0.44
C LYS A 113 4.95 -0.48 -1.48
N ILE A 114 4.37 -1.38 -2.25
CA ILE A 114 3.40 -1.07 -3.32
C ILE A 114 2.17 -0.36 -2.75
N GLY A 115 1.58 -0.89 -1.67
CA GLY A 115 0.41 -0.30 -1.01
C GLY A 115 0.68 1.13 -0.54
N ARG A 116 1.81 1.38 0.16
CA ARG A 116 2.19 2.75 0.56
C ARG A 116 2.40 3.67 -0.64
N ASP A 117 2.99 3.15 -1.71
CA ASP A 117 3.30 3.94 -2.89
C ASP A 117 2.04 4.39 -3.63
N ILE A 118 1.07 3.47 -3.79
CA ILE A 118 -0.27 3.76 -4.33
C ILE A 118 -0.96 4.79 -3.44
N ILE A 119 -1.06 4.54 -2.13
CA ILE A 119 -1.84 5.41 -1.23
C ILE A 119 -1.25 6.82 -1.14
N ASN A 120 0.07 6.95 -1.03
CA ASN A 120 0.70 8.26 -1.01
C ASN A 120 0.49 9.02 -2.33
N PHE A 121 0.50 8.31 -3.47
CA PHE A 121 0.22 8.92 -4.77
C PHE A 121 -1.24 9.38 -4.87
N GLU A 122 -2.19 8.52 -4.54
CA GLU A 122 -3.63 8.85 -4.61
C GLU A 122 -4.01 9.99 -3.66
N ILE A 123 -3.43 10.05 -2.45
CA ILE A 123 -3.59 11.20 -1.55
C ILE A 123 -3.01 12.47 -2.19
N THR A 124 -1.78 12.40 -2.72
CA THR A 124 -1.12 13.55 -3.34
C THR A 124 -1.93 14.07 -4.53
N TRP A 125 -2.36 13.18 -5.41
CA TRP A 125 -3.16 13.51 -6.58
C TRP A 125 -4.52 14.09 -6.19
N THR A 126 -5.19 13.51 -5.19
CA THR A 126 -6.49 14.00 -4.69
C THR A 126 -6.36 15.40 -4.11
N VAL A 127 -5.30 15.66 -3.34
CA VAL A 127 -5.01 17.01 -2.80
C VAL A 127 -4.77 17.99 -3.94
N LEU A 128 -3.96 17.64 -4.94
CA LEU A 128 -3.69 18.50 -6.09
C LEU A 128 -4.97 18.79 -6.90
N LEU A 129 -5.86 17.81 -7.06
CA LEU A 129 -7.13 17.97 -7.75
C LEU A 129 -8.00 19.02 -7.05
N PHE A 130 -8.25 18.86 -5.75
CA PHE A 130 -9.07 19.82 -5.00
C PHE A 130 -8.40 21.18 -4.85
N LEU A 131 -7.07 21.22 -4.71
CA LEU A 131 -6.31 22.47 -4.69
C LEU A 131 -6.45 23.24 -6.00
N GLY A 132 -6.41 22.57 -7.16
CA GLY A 132 -6.59 23.22 -8.45
C GLY A 132 -7.97 23.89 -8.60
N PHE A 133 -9.04 23.21 -8.18
CA PHE A 133 -10.38 23.81 -8.14
C PHE A 133 -10.46 24.99 -7.17
N LEU A 134 -9.88 24.86 -5.98
CA LEU A 134 -9.86 25.92 -4.98
C LEU A 134 -9.12 27.16 -5.50
N LEU A 135 -7.94 26.97 -6.11
CA LEU A 135 -7.16 28.07 -6.70
C LEU A 135 -7.92 28.76 -7.83
N ASN A 136 -8.61 28.00 -8.69
CA ASN A 136 -9.46 28.60 -9.72
C ASN A 136 -10.60 29.43 -9.12
N ALA A 137 -11.27 28.91 -8.08
CA ALA A 137 -12.35 29.63 -7.41
C ALA A 137 -11.86 30.94 -6.75
N VAL A 138 -10.72 30.91 -6.05
CA VAL A 138 -10.10 32.09 -5.44
C VAL A 138 -9.69 33.11 -6.51
N TYR A 139 -9.08 32.64 -7.61
CA TYR A 139 -8.73 33.49 -8.74
C TYR A 139 -9.96 34.20 -9.34
N MET A 140 -11.06 33.47 -9.53
CA MET A 140 -12.30 34.04 -10.07
C MET A 140 -12.95 35.05 -9.12
N ALA A 141 -12.96 34.78 -7.82
CA ALA A 141 -13.46 35.71 -6.82
C ALA A 141 -12.68 37.04 -6.87
N TYR A 142 -11.34 36.95 -6.87
CA TYR A 142 -10.47 38.11 -7.00
C TYR A 142 -10.68 38.87 -8.33
N TYR A 143 -10.80 38.14 -9.44
CA TYR A 143 -11.04 38.73 -10.76
C TYR A 143 -12.36 39.50 -10.82
N TRP A 144 -13.45 38.96 -10.26
CA TRP A 144 -14.74 39.64 -10.27
C TRP A 144 -14.78 40.84 -9.33
N GLU A 145 -14.14 40.75 -8.17
CA GLU A 145 -14.04 41.88 -7.23
C GLU A 145 -13.28 43.05 -7.86
N THR A 146 -12.14 42.77 -8.50
CA THR A 146 -11.30 43.81 -9.12
C THR A 146 -11.92 44.45 -10.36
N ASN A 147 -12.65 43.68 -11.19
CA ASN A 147 -13.30 44.22 -12.39
C ASN A 147 -14.72 44.75 -12.11
N GLY A 148 -15.30 44.47 -10.95
CA GLY A 148 -16.64 44.92 -10.55
C GLY A 148 -17.81 44.33 -11.36
N VAL A 149 -17.55 43.38 -12.26
CA VAL A 149 -18.57 42.80 -13.16
C VAL A 149 -18.39 41.29 -13.27
N VAL A 150 -19.48 40.56 -13.06
CA VAL A 150 -19.57 39.12 -13.37
C VAL A 150 -20.12 38.96 -14.78
N SER A 151 -19.26 38.63 -15.74
CA SER A 151 -19.65 38.43 -17.14
C SER A 151 -19.78 36.96 -17.50
N ALA A 152 -20.67 36.63 -18.45
CA ALA A 152 -20.83 35.27 -18.95
C ALA A 152 -19.53 34.69 -19.54
N SER A 153 -18.70 35.53 -20.17
CA SER A 153 -17.41 35.11 -20.72
C SER A 153 -16.41 34.70 -19.63
N SER A 154 -16.36 35.43 -18.51
CA SER A 154 -15.50 35.11 -17.37
C SER A 154 -15.91 33.78 -16.70
N ILE A 155 -17.21 33.55 -16.51
CA ILE A 155 -17.75 32.27 -16.01
C ILE A 155 -17.38 31.13 -16.97
N LEU A 156 -17.62 31.32 -18.28
CA LEU A 156 -17.35 30.29 -19.28
C LEU A 156 -15.85 29.97 -19.38
N SER A 157 -14.97 30.95 -19.13
CA SER A 157 -13.52 30.73 -19.05
C SER A 157 -13.16 29.85 -17.84
N SER A 158 -13.71 30.14 -16.65
CA SER A 158 -13.53 29.30 -15.45
C SER A 158 -14.03 27.88 -15.65
N VAL A 159 -15.23 27.71 -16.20
CA VAL A 159 -15.79 26.38 -16.50
C VAL A 159 -14.91 25.61 -17.47
N ARG A 160 -14.42 26.27 -18.54
CA ARG A 160 -13.49 25.65 -19.49
C ARG A 160 -12.20 25.21 -18.81
N PHE A 161 -11.59 26.07 -18.00
CA PHE A 161 -10.41 25.72 -17.22
C PHE A 161 -10.67 24.47 -16.35
N ASN A 162 -11.76 24.47 -15.60
CA ASN A 162 -12.13 23.36 -14.71
C ASN A 162 -12.33 22.05 -15.47
N MET A 163 -12.96 22.08 -16.65
CA MET A 163 -13.11 20.89 -17.50
C MET A 163 -11.76 20.36 -17.98
N PHE A 164 -10.91 21.22 -18.54
CA PHE A 164 -9.59 20.80 -19.03
C PHE A 164 -8.70 20.29 -17.90
N PHE A 165 -8.70 20.98 -16.75
CA PHE A 165 -7.96 20.57 -15.57
C PHE A 165 -8.42 19.21 -15.05
N LEU A 166 -9.74 18.98 -14.95
CA LEU A 166 -10.31 17.70 -14.53
C LEU A 166 -9.89 16.56 -15.47
N ILE A 167 -10.06 16.75 -16.78
CA ILE A 167 -9.69 15.76 -17.80
C ILE A 167 -8.20 15.45 -17.72
N PHE A 168 -7.36 16.49 -17.64
CA PHE A 168 -5.91 16.33 -17.50
C PHE A 168 -5.55 15.51 -16.26
N MET A 169 -6.11 15.88 -15.09
CA MET A 169 -5.83 15.19 -13.83
C MET A 169 -6.27 13.71 -13.86
N TYR A 170 -7.45 13.42 -14.43
CA TYR A 170 -7.96 12.05 -14.54
C TYR A 170 -7.13 11.20 -15.50
N LEU A 171 -6.75 11.74 -16.66
CA LEU A 171 -5.86 11.06 -17.60
C LEU A 171 -4.48 10.84 -16.99
N PHE A 172 -3.95 11.83 -16.28
CA PHE A 172 -2.68 11.71 -15.58
C PHE A 172 -2.70 10.55 -14.57
N ASN A 173 -3.72 10.48 -13.71
CA ASN A 173 -3.86 9.36 -12.76
C ASN A 173 -3.98 8.02 -13.50
N LEU A 174 -4.88 7.93 -14.49
CA LEU A 174 -5.09 6.72 -15.29
C LEU A 174 -3.78 6.20 -15.89
N VAL A 175 -2.97 7.07 -16.50
CA VAL A 175 -1.68 6.70 -17.10
C VAL A 175 -0.75 6.10 -16.04
N PHE A 176 -0.64 6.70 -14.86
CA PHE A 176 0.21 6.18 -13.80
C PHE A 176 -0.27 4.83 -13.26
N VAL A 177 -1.58 4.64 -13.07
CA VAL A 177 -2.13 3.35 -12.61
C VAL A 177 -1.89 2.26 -13.65
N ILE A 178 -2.15 2.52 -14.94
CA ILE A 178 -1.93 1.54 -16.01
C ILE A 178 -0.44 1.24 -16.18
N PHE A 179 0.41 2.27 -16.21
CA PHE A 179 1.87 2.10 -16.33
C PHE A 179 2.44 1.24 -15.19
N ASN A 180 2.02 1.50 -13.95
CA ASN A 180 2.47 0.72 -12.79
C ASN A 180 1.93 -0.71 -12.78
N THR A 181 0.73 -0.94 -13.33
CA THR A 181 0.22 -2.30 -13.54
C THR A 181 1.14 -3.11 -14.46
N VAL A 182 1.67 -2.48 -15.52
CA VAL A 182 2.64 -3.12 -16.44
C VAL A 182 3.98 -3.37 -15.75
N LEU A 183 4.44 -2.47 -14.88
CA LEU A 183 5.66 -2.68 -14.09
C LEU A 183 5.53 -3.87 -13.14
N ILE A 184 4.42 -3.95 -12.40
CA ILE A 184 4.12 -5.08 -11.51
C ILE A 184 4.07 -6.39 -12.31
N ALA A 185 3.47 -6.39 -13.50
CA ALA A 185 3.43 -7.57 -14.36
C ALA A 185 4.82 -8.03 -14.85
N LYS A 186 5.80 -7.13 -14.87
CA LYS A 186 7.19 -7.39 -15.28
C LYS A 186 8.15 -7.56 -14.09
N ASP A 187 7.63 -7.72 -12.87
CA ASP A 187 8.41 -7.78 -11.61
C ASP A 187 9.36 -6.58 -11.41
N LYS A 188 8.97 -5.41 -11.93
CA LYS A 188 9.71 -4.17 -11.74
C LYS A 188 9.11 -3.38 -10.59
N GLU A 189 9.95 -2.62 -9.90
CA GLU A 189 9.49 -1.71 -8.86
C GLU A 189 8.53 -0.66 -9.43
N VAL A 190 7.45 -0.39 -8.69
CA VAL A 190 6.49 0.66 -9.01
C VAL A 190 7.16 2.04 -9.00
N ARG A 191 6.70 2.92 -9.89
CA ARG A 191 7.16 4.28 -10.10
C ARG A 191 5.96 5.21 -10.13
N TYR A 192 5.59 5.69 -8.95
CA TYR A 192 4.54 6.70 -8.77
C TYR A 192 5.14 8.09 -8.57
N PHE A 193 4.63 9.08 -9.30
CA PHE A 193 5.03 10.47 -9.21
C PHE A 193 3.89 11.40 -9.66
N PRO A 194 3.63 12.55 -9.00
CA PRO A 194 4.23 13.00 -7.74
C PRO A 194 3.67 12.20 -6.55
N LYS A 195 4.50 12.01 -5.51
CA LYS A 195 4.13 11.24 -4.33
C LYS A 195 4.74 11.84 -3.06
N ILE A 196 3.92 12.51 -2.26
CA ILE A 196 4.29 12.97 -0.92
C ILE A 196 4.14 11.80 0.06
N ASN A 197 5.16 11.54 0.88
CA ASN A 197 5.19 10.40 1.81
C ASN A 197 4.42 10.70 3.11
N PHE A 198 3.09 10.60 3.06
CA PHE A 198 2.22 10.68 4.24
C PHE A 198 2.34 9.43 5.11
N ILE A 199 2.33 8.25 4.50
CA ILE A 199 2.57 6.97 5.17
C ILE A 199 4.05 6.62 5.03
N ARG A 200 4.78 6.75 6.14
CA ARG A 200 6.23 6.48 6.23
C ARG A 200 6.53 5.04 6.67
N LYS A 201 7.81 4.67 6.61
CA LYS A 201 8.33 3.35 7.01
C LYS A 201 8.04 3.05 8.47
#